data_AF-A0A133VKM0-F1
#
_entry.id   AF-A0A133VKM0-F1
#
_cell.length_a   1.000
_cell.length_b   1.000
_cell.length_c   1.000
_cell.angle_alpha   90.00
_cell.angle_beta   90.00
_cell.angle_gamma   90.00
#
_symmetry.space_group_name_H-M   'P 1'
#
loop_
_entity.id
_entity.type
_entity.pdbx_description
1 polymer ?
#
loop_
_entity_poly.entity_id
_entity_poly.type
_entity_poly.pdbx_seq_one_letter_code
_entity_poly.pdbx_strand_id
1 'polypeptide(L)'
;MDRDAAIEKTKKFVKRELSDDSPAHDWWHVYRVWRNAIRIGKDEGVDLFTVQLAALLHDIEDWKFSDEEMTGSEKARNWLDGLKVDEKTVSHVCEIIENISFKGAGVRSSMRTEEGKVVQDADRLDAIGAIGIARCFAYGGSRGRQIHDPEEKPGDHESFEDYKNSKSSSINHFHEKLLLLKERMNTESAKQIAEGRHEFMRVFLDRFHEEWEGKK
;
A
#
# COMPACT_ATOMS: atom_id res chain seq x y z
N MET A 1 21.40 3.72 -20.66
CA MET A 1 19.97 4.09 -20.75
C MET A 1 19.73 5.32 -19.89
N ASP A 2 18.85 6.21 -20.32
CA ASP A 2 18.38 7.33 -19.51
C ASP A 2 17.38 6.82 -18.46
N ARG A 3 17.78 6.86 -17.19
CA ARG A 3 16.98 6.38 -16.04
C ARG A 3 15.73 7.24 -15.82
N ASP A 4 15.83 8.55 -16.00
CA ASP A 4 14.70 9.46 -15.81
C ASP A 4 13.65 9.26 -16.90
N ALA A 5 14.10 9.05 -18.14
CA ALA A 5 13.21 8.71 -19.24
C ALA A 5 12.47 7.37 -19.02
N ALA A 6 13.13 6.37 -18.42
CA ALA A 6 12.48 5.11 -18.08
C ALA A 6 11.40 5.30 -17.00
N ILE A 7 11.68 6.06 -15.94
CA ILE A 7 10.70 6.38 -14.89
C ILE A 7 9.49 7.11 -15.48
N GLU A 8 9.70 8.14 -16.30
CA GLU A 8 8.57 8.90 -16.88
C GLU A 8 7.75 8.08 -17.87
N LYS A 9 8.37 7.15 -18.62
CA LYS A 9 7.63 6.19 -19.45
C LYS A 9 6.78 5.26 -18.60
N THR A 10 7.36 4.67 -17.55
CA THR A 10 6.65 3.79 -16.62
C THR A 10 5.47 4.51 -15.96
N LYS A 11 5.68 5.74 -15.48
CA LYS A 11 4.63 6.58 -14.90
C LYS A 11 3.47 6.83 -15.87
N LYS A 12 3.75 7.17 -17.13
CA LYS A 12 2.71 7.37 -18.16
C LYS A 12 1.96 6.09 -18.47
N PHE A 13 2.69 4.98 -18.54
CA PHE A 13 2.11 3.66 -18.75
C PHE A 13 1.15 3.30 -17.61
N VAL A 14 1.62 3.28 -16.37
CA VAL A 14 0.80 2.95 -15.20
C VAL A 14 -0.42 3.87 -15.07
N LYS A 15 -0.26 5.18 -15.31
CA LYS A 15 -1.38 6.13 -15.30
C LYS A 15 -2.45 5.79 -16.34
N ARG A 16 -2.04 5.33 -17.52
CA ARG A 16 -2.97 4.94 -18.59
C ARG A 16 -3.72 3.67 -18.20
N GLU A 17 -3.01 2.67 -17.67
CA GLU A 17 -3.62 1.39 -17.29
C GLU A 17 -4.59 1.55 -16.10
N LEU A 18 -4.28 2.42 -15.13
CA LEU A 18 -5.11 2.65 -13.93
C LEU A 18 -6.15 3.78 -14.09
N SER A 19 -6.46 4.19 -15.31
CA SER A 19 -7.39 5.32 -15.55
C SER A 19 -8.86 4.99 -15.28
N ASP A 20 -9.24 3.70 -15.23
CA ASP A 20 -10.62 3.22 -15.06
C ASP A 20 -10.82 2.36 -13.79
N ASP A 21 -9.90 2.41 -12.82
CA ASP A 21 -9.93 1.54 -11.64
C ASP A 21 -10.75 2.08 -10.46
N SER A 22 -11.04 1.21 -9.48
CA SER A 22 -11.76 1.56 -8.24
C SER A 22 -11.09 2.75 -7.52
N PRO A 23 -11.85 3.67 -6.88
CA PRO A 23 -11.29 4.81 -6.13
C PRO A 23 -10.29 4.45 -5.03
N ALA A 24 -10.26 3.19 -4.61
CA ALA A 24 -9.32 2.69 -3.60
C ALA A 24 -7.98 2.20 -4.18
N HIS A 25 -7.87 1.93 -5.49
CA HIS A 25 -6.67 1.38 -6.16
C HIS A 25 -6.34 2.13 -7.46
N ASP A 26 -6.75 3.39 -7.54
CA ASP A 26 -6.55 4.23 -8.71
C ASP A 26 -5.07 4.66 -8.88
N TRP A 27 -4.79 5.29 -10.02
CA TRP A 27 -3.51 5.96 -10.28
C TRP A 27 -3.02 6.83 -9.10
N TRP A 28 -3.94 7.44 -8.33
CA TRP A 28 -3.57 8.33 -7.24
C TRP A 28 -3.04 7.58 -6.03
N HIS A 29 -3.48 6.35 -5.77
CA HIS A 29 -2.82 5.47 -4.81
C HIS A 29 -1.35 5.24 -5.21
N VAL A 30 -1.11 4.72 -6.41
CA VAL A 30 0.25 4.43 -6.90
C VAL A 30 1.12 5.69 -6.90
N TYR A 31 0.56 6.83 -7.30
CA TYR A 31 1.26 8.11 -7.24
C TYR A 31 1.70 8.46 -5.81
N ARG A 32 0.82 8.34 -4.80
CA ARG A 32 1.17 8.66 -3.41
C ARG A 32 2.19 7.67 -2.84
N VAL A 33 2.07 6.38 -3.17
CA VAL A 33 3.07 5.35 -2.81
C VAL A 33 4.42 5.69 -3.42
N TRP A 34 4.49 5.96 -4.72
CA TRP A 34 5.71 6.39 -5.40
C TRP A 34 6.34 7.63 -4.77
N ARG A 35 5.53 8.63 -4.40
CA ARG A 35 6.02 9.84 -3.71
C ARG A 35 6.55 9.56 -2.31
N ASN A 36 5.89 8.70 -1.53
CA ASN A 36 6.38 8.26 -0.23
C ASN A 36 7.68 7.46 -0.37
N ALA A 37 7.76 6.57 -1.36
CA ALA A 37 8.92 5.72 -1.63
C ALA A 37 10.16 6.55 -2.01
N ILE A 38 9.99 7.60 -2.84
CA ILE A 38 11.09 8.53 -3.15
C ILE A 38 11.58 9.24 -1.88
N ARG A 39 10.65 9.67 -1.01
CA ARG A 39 11.00 10.38 0.22
C ARG A 39 11.79 9.47 1.14
N ILE A 40 11.22 8.32 1.49
CA ILE A 40 11.87 7.33 2.37
C ILE A 40 13.20 6.88 1.75
N GLY A 41 13.22 6.55 0.46
CA GLY A 41 14.43 6.05 -0.19
C GLY A 41 15.58 7.05 -0.23
N LYS A 42 15.30 8.36 -0.22
CA LYS A 42 16.32 9.41 -0.09
C LYS A 42 16.91 9.45 1.32
N ASP A 43 16.04 9.35 2.33
CA ASP A 43 16.45 9.40 3.73
C ASP A 43 17.23 8.14 4.14
N GLU A 44 16.85 6.97 3.58
CA GLU A 44 17.52 5.68 3.82
C GLU A 44 18.73 5.43 2.88
N GLY A 45 18.95 6.27 1.87
CA GLY A 45 20.13 6.19 0.98
C GLY A 45 20.18 4.96 0.07
N VAL A 46 19.03 4.43 -0.36
CA VAL A 46 18.93 3.23 -1.22
C VAL A 46 18.90 3.59 -2.72
N ASP A 47 18.94 2.58 -3.61
CA ASP A 47 18.84 2.83 -5.05
C ASP A 47 17.45 3.34 -5.47
N LEU A 48 17.35 4.66 -5.62
CA LEU A 48 16.12 5.33 -6.03
C LEU A 48 15.61 4.91 -7.40
N PHE A 49 16.45 4.38 -8.29
CA PHE A 49 15.97 3.92 -9.59
C PHE A 49 15.10 2.66 -9.42
N THR A 50 15.62 1.66 -8.72
CA THR A 50 14.89 0.43 -8.37
C THR A 50 13.63 0.73 -7.55
N VAL A 51 13.74 1.56 -6.50
CA VAL A 51 12.60 1.95 -5.64
C VAL A 51 11.47 2.59 -6.44
N GLN A 52 11.78 3.52 -7.34
CA GLN A 52 10.76 4.21 -8.13
C GLN A 52 10.06 3.27 -9.10
N LEU A 53 10.80 2.38 -9.78
CA LEU A 53 10.20 1.40 -10.69
C LEU A 53 9.32 0.41 -9.94
N ALA A 54 9.80 -0.14 -8.82
CA ALA A 54 9.02 -1.04 -7.98
C ALA A 54 7.76 -0.36 -7.42
N ALA A 55 7.86 0.87 -6.92
CA ALA A 55 6.71 1.61 -6.40
C ALA A 55 5.68 1.96 -7.48
N LEU A 56 6.10 2.24 -8.72
CA LEU A 56 5.17 2.49 -9.82
C LEU A 56 4.48 1.21 -10.31
N LEU A 57 5.17 0.06 -10.20
CA LEU A 57 4.70 -1.21 -10.74
C LEU A 57 4.13 -2.16 -9.66
N HIS A 58 4.07 -1.79 -8.38
CA HIS A 58 3.70 -2.75 -7.31
C HIS A 58 2.28 -3.31 -7.44
N ASP A 59 1.31 -2.49 -7.84
CA ASP A 59 -0.10 -2.87 -7.99
C ASP A 59 -0.44 -3.31 -9.43
N ILE A 60 0.52 -3.92 -10.11
CA ILE A 60 0.41 -4.39 -11.50
C ILE A 60 -0.46 -5.63 -11.71
N GLU A 61 -0.67 -6.39 -10.64
CA GLU A 61 -1.44 -7.64 -10.67
C GLU A 61 -2.90 -7.40 -11.03
N ASP A 62 -3.50 -6.34 -10.47
CA ASP A 62 -4.90 -5.97 -10.67
C ASP A 62 -5.18 -5.41 -12.08
N TRP A 63 -4.16 -5.23 -12.91
CA TRP A 63 -4.34 -4.72 -14.27
C TRP A 63 -5.01 -5.77 -15.15
N LYS A 64 -6.05 -5.33 -15.87
CA LYS A 64 -6.76 -6.06 -16.93
C LYS A 64 -5.90 -6.26 -18.18
N PHE A 65 -4.70 -6.82 -18.03
CA PHE A 65 -4.01 -7.42 -19.16
C PHE A 65 -4.80 -8.65 -19.60
N SER A 66 -4.91 -8.82 -20.91
CA SER A 66 -5.74 -9.80 -21.62
C SER A 66 -5.40 -11.26 -21.38
N ASP A 67 -4.42 -11.55 -20.52
CA ASP A 67 -4.02 -12.91 -20.16
C ASP A 67 -4.17 -13.08 -18.64
N GLU A 68 -5.23 -13.77 -18.22
CA GLU A 68 -5.53 -14.13 -16.82
C GLU A 68 -4.43 -15.00 -16.19
N GLU A 69 -3.40 -15.39 -16.95
CA GLU A 69 -2.33 -16.31 -16.51
C GLU A 69 -1.05 -15.62 -16.00
N MET A 70 -0.86 -14.31 -16.23
CA MET A 70 0.41 -13.62 -15.86
C MET A 70 0.37 -12.99 -14.47
N THR A 71 1.37 -13.29 -13.65
CA THR A 71 1.65 -12.66 -12.35
C THR A 71 2.13 -11.22 -12.51
N GLY A 72 2.14 -10.45 -11.42
CA GLY A 72 2.54 -9.05 -11.47
C GLY A 72 4.01 -8.84 -11.79
N SER A 73 4.86 -9.71 -11.25
CA SER A 73 6.29 -9.66 -11.53
C SER A 73 6.60 -9.97 -12.99
N GLU A 74 5.85 -10.87 -13.64
CA GLU A 74 6.00 -11.15 -15.07
C GLU A 74 5.54 -9.97 -15.95
N LYS A 75 4.42 -9.34 -15.62
CA LYS A 75 3.97 -8.10 -16.31
C LYS A 75 5.01 -6.98 -16.15
N ALA A 76 5.59 -6.84 -14.95
CA ALA A 76 6.62 -5.83 -14.67
C ALA A 76 7.90 -6.10 -15.47
N ARG A 77 8.34 -7.37 -15.51
CA ARG A 77 9.47 -7.82 -16.31
C ARG A 77 9.28 -7.47 -17.79
N ASN A 78 8.16 -7.88 -18.39
CA ASN A 78 7.86 -7.61 -19.79
C ASN A 78 7.92 -6.11 -20.12
N TRP A 79 7.37 -5.27 -19.25
CA TRP A 79 7.43 -3.81 -19.41
C TRP A 79 8.87 -3.28 -19.36
N LEU A 80 9.64 -3.70 -18.35
CA LEU A 80 11.01 -3.22 -18.13
C LEU A 80 11.99 -3.72 -19.20
N ASP A 81 11.82 -4.94 -19.70
CA ASP A 81 12.58 -5.49 -20.82
C ASP A 81 12.30 -4.70 -22.11
N GLY A 82 11.04 -4.30 -22.34
CA GLY A 82 10.66 -3.40 -23.43
C GLY A 82 11.32 -2.02 -23.35
N LEU A 83 11.63 -1.56 -22.13
CA LEU A 83 12.41 -0.34 -21.86
C LEU A 83 13.93 -0.56 -21.90
N LYS A 84 14.38 -1.81 -22.08
CA LYS A 84 15.78 -2.25 -22.09
C LYS A 84 16.51 -2.01 -20.76
N VAL A 85 15.80 -2.17 -19.64
CA VAL A 85 16.37 -2.11 -18.27
C VAL A 85 17.34 -3.27 -18.07
N ASP A 86 18.42 -3.02 -17.33
CA ASP A 86 19.41 -4.06 -17.09
C ASP A 86 18.81 -5.19 -16.24
N GLU A 87 19.16 -6.44 -16.56
CA GLU A 87 18.56 -7.63 -15.92
C GLU A 87 18.68 -7.61 -14.39
N LYS A 88 19.76 -7.03 -13.84
CA LYS A 88 19.94 -6.92 -12.39
C LYS A 88 18.84 -6.05 -11.77
N THR A 89 18.57 -4.89 -12.35
CA THR A 89 17.47 -4.01 -11.91
C THR A 89 16.11 -4.67 -12.14
N VAL A 90 15.89 -5.29 -13.30
CA VAL A 90 14.61 -5.98 -13.60
C VAL A 90 14.32 -7.07 -12.57
N SER A 91 15.27 -7.98 -12.35
CA SER A 91 15.12 -9.06 -11.39
C SER A 91 14.88 -8.54 -9.96
N HIS A 92 15.53 -7.45 -9.56
CA HIS A 92 15.33 -6.84 -8.24
C HIS A 92 13.93 -6.23 -8.11
N VAL A 93 13.44 -5.52 -9.14
CA VAL A 93 12.07 -4.98 -9.14
C VAL A 93 11.04 -6.11 -9.04
N CYS A 94 11.20 -7.20 -9.80
CA CYS A 94 10.33 -8.36 -9.72
C CYS A 94 10.31 -8.99 -8.32
N GLU A 95 11.48 -9.17 -7.69
CA GLU A 95 11.57 -9.70 -6.31
C GLU A 95 10.81 -8.82 -5.31
N ILE A 96 10.90 -7.49 -5.45
CA ILE A 96 10.17 -6.56 -4.58
C ILE A 96 8.66 -6.74 -4.76
N ILE A 97 8.18 -6.77 -6.00
CA ILE A 97 6.75 -6.89 -6.33
C ILE A 97 6.16 -8.19 -5.77
N GLU A 98 6.86 -9.33 -5.91
CA GLU A 98 6.38 -10.63 -5.39
C GLU A 98 6.20 -10.67 -3.86
N ASN A 99 6.92 -9.80 -3.15
CA ASN A 99 7.01 -9.82 -1.69
C ASN A 99 6.37 -8.61 -1.01
N ILE A 100 5.81 -7.66 -1.76
CA ILE A 100 5.29 -6.42 -1.19
C ILE A 100 3.94 -6.62 -0.49
N SER A 101 3.07 -7.46 -1.06
CA SER A 101 1.69 -7.64 -0.62
C SER A 101 1.59 -8.14 0.83
N PHE A 102 0.68 -7.52 1.58
CA PHE A 102 0.43 -7.87 2.98
C PHE A 102 -0.30 -9.21 3.09
N LYS A 103 0.41 -10.27 3.51
CA LYS A 103 -0.12 -11.63 3.69
C LYS A 103 -0.72 -11.89 5.09
N GLY A 104 -1.29 -10.87 5.76
CA GLY A 104 -2.04 -11.02 7.02
C GLY A 104 -1.27 -10.70 8.30
N ALA A 105 -2.01 -10.58 9.41
CA ALA A 105 -1.47 -10.16 10.70
C ALA A 105 -0.44 -11.14 11.29
N GLY A 106 -0.62 -12.45 11.06
CA GLY A 106 0.24 -13.53 11.58
C GLY A 106 1.43 -13.95 10.71
N VAL A 107 1.54 -13.45 9.47
CA VAL A 107 2.65 -13.81 8.55
C VAL A 107 3.57 -12.60 8.38
N ARG A 108 4.75 -12.64 9.00
CA ARG A 108 5.81 -11.67 8.68
C ARG A 108 6.30 -11.95 7.26
N SER A 109 5.84 -11.19 6.26
CA SER A 109 6.57 -11.10 5.00
C SER A 109 7.87 -10.35 5.29
N SER A 110 8.96 -11.09 5.47
CA SER A 110 10.27 -10.48 5.70
C SER A 110 10.79 -9.97 4.36
N MET A 111 10.43 -8.74 4.01
CA MET A 111 11.04 -8.07 2.87
C MET A 111 12.54 -7.93 3.14
N ARG A 112 13.35 -8.56 2.28
CA ARG A 112 14.79 -8.77 2.55
C ARG A 112 15.63 -7.60 2.08
N THR A 113 15.25 -6.96 0.97
CA THR A 113 16.00 -5.88 0.36
C THR A 113 15.65 -4.53 0.98
N GLU A 114 16.63 -3.64 1.07
CA GLU A 114 16.41 -2.29 1.63
C GLU A 114 15.47 -1.48 0.74
N GLU A 115 15.62 -1.58 -0.59
CA GLU A 115 14.70 -0.98 -1.57
C GLU A 115 13.28 -1.54 -1.42
N GLY A 116 13.15 -2.85 -1.19
CA GLY A 116 11.85 -3.46 -0.93
C GLY A 116 11.20 -2.89 0.31
N LYS A 117 11.92 -2.87 1.45
CA LYS A 117 11.43 -2.33 2.73
C LYS A 117 10.89 -0.92 2.56
N VAL A 118 11.61 -0.08 1.79
CA VAL A 118 11.20 1.29 1.44
C VAL A 118 9.87 1.30 0.68
N VAL A 119 9.71 0.46 -0.34
CA VAL A 119 8.46 0.42 -1.15
C VAL A 119 7.29 -0.10 -0.32
N GLN A 120 7.50 -1.15 0.48
CA GLN A 120 6.48 -1.70 1.36
C GLN A 120 6.05 -0.71 2.45
N ASP A 121 6.99 0.02 3.03
CA ASP A 121 6.67 1.08 3.99
C ASP A 121 5.88 2.22 3.31
N ALA A 122 6.26 2.59 2.09
CA ALA A 122 5.56 3.62 1.33
C ALA A 122 4.10 3.26 1.03
N ASP A 123 3.83 1.99 0.71
CA ASP A 123 2.48 1.44 0.55
C ASP A 123 1.70 1.46 1.88
N ARG A 124 2.28 0.88 2.94
CA ARG A 124 1.67 0.86 4.28
C ARG A 124 1.36 2.25 4.82
N LEU A 125 2.21 3.23 4.54
CA LEU A 125 1.98 4.62 4.93
C LEU A 125 0.73 5.19 4.26
N ASP A 126 0.44 4.84 3.01
CA ASP A 126 -0.76 5.34 2.29
C ASP A 126 -2.07 4.75 2.85
N ALA A 127 -2.00 3.66 3.60
CA ALA A 127 -3.13 3.06 4.30
C ALA A 127 -3.47 3.74 5.64
N ILE A 128 -2.64 4.67 6.14
CA ILE A 128 -2.83 5.33 7.44
C ILE A 128 -2.90 6.86 7.34
N GLY A 129 -3.32 7.51 8.44
CA GLY A 129 -3.52 8.96 8.50
C GLY A 129 -4.79 9.40 7.78
N ALA A 130 -4.85 10.67 7.38
CA ALA A 130 -6.04 11.25 6.75
C ALA A 130 -6.51 10.50 5.49
N ILE A 131 -5.56 10.09 4.63
CA ILE A 131 -5.85 9.30 3.44
C ILE A 131 -6.32 7.90 3.83
N GLY A 132 -5.68 7.26 4.82
CA GLY A 132 -6.09 5.97 5.35
C GLY A 132 -7.54 5.97 5.85
N ILE A 133 -7.93 7.00 6.61
CA ILE A 133 -9.31 7.21 7.07
C ILE A 133 -10.27 7.25 5.88
N ALA A 134 -10.00 8.13 4.89
CA ALA A 134 -10.87 8.29 3.73
C ALA A 134 -11.00 6.98 2.93
N ARG A 135 -9.89 6.29 2.68
CA ARG A 135 -9.88 5.00 1.95
C ARG A 135 -10.62 3.91 2.72
N CYS A 136 -10.47 3.84 4.04
CA CYS A 136 -11.14 2.86 4.88
C CYS A 136 -12.67 2.96 4.74
N PHE A 137 -13.24 4.16 4.92
CA PHE A 137 -14.69 4.33 4.80
C PHE A 137 -15.19 4.25 3.35
N ALA A 138 -14.42 4.71 2.36
CA ALA A 138 -14.79 4.58 0.95
C ALA A 138 -14.86 3.09 0.54
N TYR A 139 -13.87 2.28 0.92
CA TYR A 139 -13.88 0.84 0.69
C TYR A 139 -14.97 0.12 1.50
N GLY A 140 -15.16 0.51 2.77
CA GLY A 140 -16.24 0.00 3.60
C GLY A 140 -17.61 0.21 2.95
N GLY A 141 -17.87 1.43 2.46
CA GLY A 141 -19.09 1.78 1.75
C GLY A 141 -19.29 0.97 0.45
N SER A 142 -18.26 0.82 -0.38
CA SER A 142 -18.36 0.04 -1.63
C SER A 142 -18.59 -1.46 -1.38
N ARG A 143 -18.19 -1.97 -0.22
CA ARG A 143 -18.43 -3.35 0.23
C ARG A 143 -19.70 -3.51 1.09
N GLY A 144 -20.46 -2.44 1.31
CA GLY A 144 -21.66 -2.47 2.16
C GLY A 144 -21.38 -2.81 3.62
N ARG A 145 -20.17 -2.52 4.12
CA ARG A 145 -19.80 -2.70 5.53
C ARG A 145 -20.44 -1.59 6.37
N GLN A 146 -20.82 -1.94 7.60
CA GLN A 146 -21.25 -0.94 8.58
C GLN A 146 -20.09 0.02 8.90
N ILE A 147 -20.43 1.28 9.20
CA ILE A 147 -19.45 2.27 9.68
C ILE A 147 -18.92 1.81 11.03
N HIS A 148 -19.82 1.54 11.98
CA HIS A 148 -19.54 1.11 13.33
C HIS A 148 -20.70 0.28 13.88
N ASP A 149 -20.39 -0.73 14.68
CA ASP A 149 -21.34 -1.47 15.52
C ASP A 149 -20.75 -1.53 16.94
N PRO A 150 -21.35 -0.87 17.95
CA PRO A 150 -20.85 -0.88 19.33
C PRO A 150 -20.91 -2.25 20.02
N GLU A 151 -21.75 -3.16 19.55
CA GLU A 151 -21.86 -4.52 20.09
C GLU A 151 -20.81 -5.47 19.47
N GLU A 152 -20.25 -5.10 18.31
CA GLU A 152 -19.19 -5.84 17.63
C GLU A 152 -17.81 -5.44 18.17
N LYS A 153 -17.12 -6.38 18.83
CA LYS A 153 -15.71 -6.19 19.22
C LYS A 153 -14.78 -6.39 18.03
N PRO A 154 -13.65 -5.65 17.96
CA PRO A 154 -12.59 -5.95 17.00
C PRO A 154 -12.15 -7.41 17.10
N GLY A 155 -12.05 -8.09 15.95
CA GLY A 155 -11.66 -9.50 15.90
C GLY A 155 -10.15 -9.69 16.03
N ASP A 156 -9.73 -10.73 16.75
CA ASP A 156 -8.37 -11.26 16.67
C ASP A 156 -8.26 -12.16 15.43
N HIS A 157 -7.63 -11.67 14.36
CA HIS A 157 -7.48 -12.45 13.12
C HIS A 157 -6.25 -13.35 13.19
N GLU A 158 -6.47 -14.66 13.30
CA GLU A 158 -5.40 -15.68 13.37
C GLU A 158 -4.72 -15.93 12.00
N SER A 159 -5.41 -15.65 10.89
CA SER A 159 -4.89 -15.82 9.53
C SER A 159 -5.28 -14.69 8.57
N PHE A 160 -4.63 -14.62 7.40
CA PHE A 160 -4.99 -13.67 6.32
C PHE A 160 -6.38 -13.93 5.74
N GLU A 161 -6.78 -15.21 5.69
CA GLU A 161 -8.04 -15.63 5.09
C GLU A 161 -9.22 -15.26 6.00
N ASP A 162 -9.04 -15.40 7.32
CA ASP A 162 -10.00 -14.91 8.33
C ASP A 162 -10.17 -13.40 8.22
N TYR A 163 -9.06 -12.67 8.14
CA TYR A 163 -9.07 -11.22 7.96
C TYR A 163 -9.74 -10.78 6.65
N LYS A 164 -9.45 -11.45 5.52
CA LYS A 164 -10.02 -11.11 4.20
C LYS A 164 -11.52 -11.33 4.16
N ASN A 165 -12.01 -12.38 4.81
CA ASN A 165 -13.42 -12.74 4.86
C ASN A 165 -14.18 -12.06 6.00
N SER A 166 -13.49 -11.29 6.85
CA SER A 166 -14.14 -10.56 7.94
C SER A 166 -15.15 -9.54 7.41
N LYS A 167 -16.30 -9.51 8.06
CA LYS A 167 -17.36 -8.52 7.84
C LYS A 167 -17.32 -7.40 8.89
N SER A 168 -16.15 -7.17 9.50
CA SER A 168 -16.01 -6.18 10.56
C SER A 168 -16.38 -4.78 10.08
N SER A 169 -16.92 -3.98 11.00
CA SER A 169 -17.21 -2.58 10.75
C SER A 169 -15.96 -1.80 10.35
N SER A 170 -16.16 -0.66 9.66
CA SER A 170 -15.05 0.19 9.21
C SER A 170 -14.24 0.73 10.39
N ILE A 171 -14.88 1.01 11.54
CA ILE A 171 -14.20 1.38 12.78
C ILE A 171 -13.36 0.23 13.34
N ASN A 172 -13.89 -1.01 13.38
CA ASN A 172 -13.13 -2.15 13.86
C ASN A 172 -11.88 -2.41 13.01
N HIS A 173 -11.94 -2.13 11.70
CA HIS A 173 -10.77 -2.21 10.82
C HIS A 173 -9.58 -1.32 11.25
N PHE A 174 -9.83 -0.19 11.93
CA PHE A 174 -8.74 0.62 12.48
C PHE A 174 -7.95 -0.17 13.52
N HIS A 175 -8.65 -0.85 14.42
CA HIS A 175 -8.04 -1.62 15.51
C HIS A 175 -7.44 -2.93 15.01
N GLU A 176 -8.11 -3.60 14.07
CA GLU A 176 -7.68 -4.88 13.50
C GLU A 176 -6.45 -4.76 12.59
N LYS A 177 -6.24 -3.59 11.98
CA LYS A 177 -5.12 -3.39 11.04
C LYS A 177 -4.47 -2.01 11.13
N LEU A 178 -5.21 -0.93 10.87
CA LEU A 178 -4.58 0.36 10.53
C LEU A 178 -3.69 0.91 11.65
N LEU A 179 -4.14 0.80 12.90
CA LEU A 179 -3.38 1.23 14.07
C LEU A 179 -2.14 0.36 14.32
N LEU A 180 -2.14 -0.89 13.86
CA LEU A 180 -1.00 -1.82 14.00
C LEU A 180 0.11 -1.56 12.97
N LEU A 181 -0.19 -0.84 11.88
CA LEU A 181 0.78 -0.63 10.79
C LEU A 181 2.00 0.20 11.21
N LYS A 182 1.85 1.10 12.19
CA LYS A 182 2.95 1.91 12.71
C LYS A 182 4.12 1.03 13.21
N GLU A 183 3.79 0.02 14.01
CA GLU A 183 4.77 -0.92 14.58
C GLU A 183 5.30 -1.94 13.56
N ARG A 184 4.73 -1.96 12.36
CA ARG A 184 5.13 -2.84 11.25
C ARG A 184 5.95 -2.13 10.19
N MET A 185 6.30 -0.85 10.38
CA MET A 185 7.20 -0.14 9.47
C MET A 185 8.62 -0.72 9.58
N ASN A 186 9.29 -0.87 8.44
CA ASN A 186 10.61 -1.47 8.35
C ASN A 186 11.73 -0.43 8.64
N THR A 187 11.64 0.73 7.99
CA THR A 187 12.65 1.79 7.98
C THR A 187 12.43 2.81 9.08
N GLU A 188 13.49 3.49 9.50
CA GLU A 188 13.39 4.51 10.56
C GLU A 188 12.63 5.74 10.06
N SER A 189 12.87 6.15 8.82
CA SER A 189 12.17 7.28 8.19
C SER A 189 10.66 7.01 8.08
N ALA A 190 10.26 5.78 7.75
CA ALA A 190 8.83 5.43 7.70
C ALA A 190 8.18 5.42 9.08
N LYS A 191 8.86 4.93 10.13
CA LYS A 191 8.35 4.98 11.51
C LYS A 191 8.06 6.41 11.95
N GLN A 192 8.98 7.33 11.68
CA GLN A 192 8.81 8.75 12.01
C GLN A 192 7.58 9.36 11.30
N ILE A 193 7.39 9.06 10.02
CA ILE A 193 6.22 9.52 9.26
C ILE A 193 4.93 8.85 9.80
N ALA A 194 5.01 7.57 10.14
CA ALA A 194 3.87 6.78 10.61
C ALA A 194 3.35 7.28 11.96
N GLU A 195 4.22 7.79 12.85
CA GLU A 195 3.80 8.34 14.15
C GLU A 195 2.76 9.45 14.00
N GLY A 196 3.06 10.47 13.17
CA GLY A 196 2.12 11.58 12.95
C GLY A 196 0.81 11.12 12.27
N ARG A 197 0.89 10.15 11.35
CA ARG A 197 -0.31 9.58 10.71
C ARG A 197 -1.14 8.74 11.68
N HIS A 198 -0.49 7.99 12.55
CA HIS A 198 -1.13 7.17 13.59
C HIS A 198 -1.86 8.06 14.59
N GLU A 199 -1.20 9.09 15.11
CA GLU A 199 -1.81 10.01 16.07
C GLU A 199 -3.04 10.71 15.50
N PHE A 200 -2.98 11.12 14.23
CA PHE A 200 -4.15 11.71 13.56
C PHE A 200 -5.36 10.74 13.52
N MET A 201 -5.11 9.44 13.28
CA MET A 201 -6.19 8.44 13.31
C MET A 201 -6.76 8.25 14.71
N ARG A 202 -5.93 8.30 15.75
CA ARG A 202 -6.41 8.23 17.15
C ARG A 202 -7.31 9.41 17.47
N VAL A 203 -6.89 10.63 17.14
CA VAL A 203 -7.71 11.84 17.31
C VAL A 203 -9.03 11.75 16.54
N PHE A 204 -9.00 11.22 15.32
CA PHE A 204 -10.22 10.97 14.54
C PHE A 204 -11.16 9.98 15.25
N LEU A 205 -10.64 8.84 15.74
CA LEU A 205 -11.44 7.83 16.44
C LEU A 205 -12.03 8.37 17.75
N ASP A 206 -11.24 9.08 18.55
CA ASP A 206 -11.71 9.69 19.79
C ASP A 206 -12.86 10.66 19.51
N ARG A 207 -12.69 11.53 18.50
CA ARG A 207 -13.74 12.46 18.06
C ARG A 207 -14.97 11.73 17.52
N PHE A 208 -14.77 10.68 16.72
CA PHE A 208 -15.85 9.84 16.19
C PHE A 208 -16.69 9.24 17.33
N HIS A 209 -16.06 8.68 18.35
CA HIS A 209 -16.76 8.08 19.49
C HIS A 209 -17.46 9.13 20.37
N GLU A 210 -16.87 10.33 20.54
CA GLU A 210 -17.54 11.44 21.23
C GLU A 210 -18.79 11.92 20.48
N GLU A 211 -18.71 12.07 19.15
CA GLU A 211 -19.83 12.45 18.29
C GLU A 211 -20.91 11.35 18.25
N TRP A 212 -20.51 10.08 18.23
CA TRP A 212 -21.42 8.93 18.27
C TRP A 212 -22.29 8.91 19.53
N GLU A 213 -21.70 9.26 20.68
CA GLU A 213 -22.40 9.39 21.96
C GLU A 213 -23.08 10.75 22.16
N GLY A 214 -23.05 11.64 21.15
CA GLY A 214 -23.66 12.97 21.21
C GLY A 214 -23.02 13.93 22.23
N LYS A 215 -21.75 13.70 22.59
CA LYS A 215 -21.04 14.52 23.60
C LYS A 215 -20.51 15.84 23.05
N LYS A 216 -20.56 16.05 21.73
CA LYS A 216 -19.73 17.04 21.05
C LYS A 216 -20.16 17.32 19.61
#